data_AF-A0A6G8PTH4-F1
#
_entry.id   AF-A0A6G8PTH4-F1
#
_cell.length_a   1.000
_cell.length_b   1.000
_cell.length_c   1.000
_cell.angle_alpha   90.00
_cell.angle_beta   90.00
_cell.angle_gamma   90.00
#
_symmetry.space_group_name_H-M   'P 1'
#
loop_
_entity.id
_entity.type
_entity.pdbx_description
1 polymer ?
#
loop_
_entity_poly.entity_id
_entity_poly.type
_entity_poly.pdbx_seq_one_letter_code
_entity_poly.pdbx_strand_id
1 'polypeptide(L)'
;MDAADRTEIEEMYVKVSRRLGLPGLLFAAALALASCGGSGGGSGASTQASEQAAPETTGGGMSGMDMGGTTGGMQGMDDGSSSPEEMARRIVAPNGEYSDAAFVDSMIPHHEGAVEMAEVALDNAEHEEIRTLAQNIVDSQRAEIQLLGQMREELGGATTTSMSQEEMEGMMGMSEDPQALAEERPFDKAFMDAMTPHHESAIAMANVALEESEDPEIRRVAQDIVSAQEREISEMRRWREEWYPEG
;
A
#
# COMPACT_ATOMS: atom_id res chain seq x y z
N MET A 1 -14.04 -6.82 -9.34
CA MET A 1 -15.40 -6.53 -8.85
C MET A 1 -16.36 -7.63 -9.24
N ASP A 2 -16.76 -8.43 -8.27
CA ASP A 2 -17.85 -9.40 -8.42
C ASP A 2 -19.20 -8.65 -8.52
N ALA A 3 -20.24 -9.30 -9.04
CA ALA A 3 -21.55 -8.68 -9.26
C ALA A 3 -22.22 -8.18 -7.96
N ALA A 4 -21.86 -8.75 -6.82
CA ALA A 4 -22.32 -8.31 -5.50
C ALA A 4 -21.82 -6.89 -5.15
N ASP A 5 -20.57 -6.59 -5.47
CA ASP A 5 -19.89 -5.34 -5.14
C ASP A 5 -20.46 -4.14 -5.93
N ARG A 6 -20.80 -4.37 -7.21
CA ARG A 6 -21.52 -3.38 -8.03
C ARG A 6 -22.91 -3.04 -7.49
N THR A 7 -23.56 -4.00 -6.83
CA THR A 7 -24.93 -3.81 -6.33
C THR A 7 -24.93 -2.94 -5.07
N GLU A 8 -23.92 -3.08 -4.21
CA GLU A 8 -23.79 -2.26 -3.01
C GLU A 8 -23.41 -0.80 -3.32
N ILE A 9 -22.57 -0.59 -4.32
CA ILE A 9 -22.20 0.76 -4.80
C ILE A 9 -23.42 1.48 -5.40
N GLU A 10 -24.22 0.78 -6.20
CA GLU A 10 -25.48 1.33 -6.75
C GLU A 10 -26.50 1.68 -5.65
N GLU A 11 -26.65 0.83 -4.63
CA GLU A 11 -27.53 1.13 -3.50
C GLU A 11 -27.05 2.33 -2.67
N MET A 12 -25.74 2.46 -2.47
CA MET A 12 -25.14 3.59 -1.79
C MET A 12 -25.39 4.89 -2.58
N TYR A 13 -25.16 4.87 -3.89
CA TYR A 13 -25.38 6.01 -4.77
C TYR A 13 -26.85 6.47 -4.81
N VAL A 14 -27.79 5.53 -4.84
CA VAL A 14 -29.23 5.82 -4.78
C VAL A 14 -29.65 6.43 -3.44
N LYS A 15 -29.05 5.99 -2.32
CA LYS A 15 -29.31 6.56 -0.99
C LYS A 15 -28.77 7.99 -0.88
N VAL A 16 -27.57 8.25 -1.40
CA VAL A 16 -26.92 9.57 -1.37
C VAL A 16 -27.65 10.57 -2.27
N SER A 17 -27.97 10.19 -3.51
CA SER A 17 -28.70 11.05 -4.46
C SER A 17 -30.10 11.44 -3.95
N ARG A 18 -30.82 10.53 -3.29
CA ARG A 18 -32.11 10.83 -2.65
C ARG A 18 -32.01 11.80 -1.46
N ARG A 19 -30.92 11.75 -0.69
CA ARG A 19 -30.69 12.71 0.41
C ARG A 19 -30.35 14.12 -0.09
N LEU A 20 -29.67 14.22 -1.25
CA LEU A 20 -29.19 15.48 -1.81
C LEU A 20 -30.13 16.10 -2.86
N GLY A 21 -31.24 15.44 -3.21
CA GLY A 21 -32.24 15.98 -4.15
C GLY A 21 -31.78 16.07 -5.61
N LEU A 22 -30.73 15.34 -5.98
CA LEU A 22 -30.20 15.29 -7.35
C LEU A 22 -30.97 14.24 -8.18
N PRO A 23 -31.40 14.55 -9.42
CA PRO A 23 -32.02 13.55 -10.28
C PRO A 23 -30.96 12.54 -10.72
N GLY A 24 -31.10 11.27 -10.31
CA GLY A 24 -30.19 10.19 -10.66
C GLY A 24 -30.09 9.98 -12.18
N LEU A 25 -28.89 10.10 -12.73
CA LEU A 25 -28.59 9.75 -14.11
C LEU A 25 -28.50 8.22 -14.22
N LEU A 26 -29.41 7.60 -14.98
CA LEU A 26 -29.39 6.18 -15.28
C LEU A 26 -28.22 5.83 -16.22
N PHE A 27 -27.22 5.09 -15.72
CA PHE A 27 -26.24 4.42 -16.57
C PHE A 27 -26.87 3.17 -17.19
N ALA A 28 -27.13 3.20 -18.49
CA ALA A 28 -27.59 2.02 -19.23
C ALA A 28 -26.38 1.16 -19.63
N ALA A 29 -26.08 0.10 -18.89
CA ALA A 29 -25.13 -0.92 -19.30
C ALA A 29 -25.79 -1.91 -20.27
N ALA A 30 -25.35 -1.89 -21.53
CA ALA A 30 -25.77 -2.86 -22.55
C ALA A 30 -25.05 -4.20 -22.33
N LEU A 31 -25.81 -5.24 -21.97
CA LEU A 31 -25.33 -6.60 -21.76
C LEU A 31 -25.27 -7.36 -23.10
N ALA A 32 -24.08 -7.73 -23.56
CA ALA A 32 -23.91 -8.66 -24.68
C ALA A 32 -23.60 -10.07 -24.14
N LEU A 33 -24.56 -10.99 -24.27
CA LEU A 33 -24.39 -12.42 -23.99
C LEU A 33 -23.78 -13.11 -25.21
N ALA A 34 -22.65 -13.78 -25.03
CA ALA A 34 -22.16 -14.80 -25.94
C ALA A 34 -21.96 -16.12 -25.17
N SER A 35 -22.84 -17.06 -25.48
CA SER A 35 -22.87 -18.44 -25.01
C SER A 35 -22.35 -19.36 -26.12
N CYS A 36 -21.44 -20.27 -25.76
CA CYS A 36 -21.16 -21.60 -26.33
C CYS A 36 -19.94 -22.12 -25.53
N GLY A 37 -19.92 -23.25 -24.83
CA GLY A 37 -20.59 -24.53 -25.04
C GLY A 37 -19.53 -25.55 -25.47
N GLY A 38 -19.15 -26.51 -24.62
CA GLY A 38 -18.27 -27.61 -25.02
C GLY A 38 -17.69 -28.45 -23.88
N SER A 39 -18.44 -29.46 -23.42
CA SER A 39 -17.99 -30.51 -22.50
C SER A 39 -16.99 -31.49 -23.15
N GLY A 40 -16.11 -32.05 -22.32
CA GLY A 40 -15.34 -33.25 -22.64
C GLY A 40 -14.72 -33.86 -21.37
N GLY A 41 -15.42 -34.84 -20.78
CA GLY A 41 -14.91 -35.63 -19.66
C GLY A 41 -14.07 -36.83 -20.12
N GLY A 42 -13.23 -37.34 -19.23
CA GLY A 42 -12.51 -38.59 -19.43
C GLY A 42 -11.56 -38.92 -18.27
N SER A 43 -11.96 -39.89 -17.46
CA SER A 43 -11.31 -40.42 -16.26
C SER A 43 -10.01 -41.23 -16.51
N GLY A 44 -9.20 -41.37 -15.46
CA GLY A 44 -8.16 -42.41 -15.29
C GLY A 44 -7.24 -42.06 -14.11
N ALA A 45 -7.58 -42.43 -12.87
CA ALA A 45 -7.18 -43.67 -12.19
C ALA A 45 -5.65 -43.80 -11.92
N SER A 46 -5.26 -43.38 -10.72
CA SER A 46 -4.42 -44.08 -9.73
C SER A 46 -3.24 -44.95 -10.18
N THR A 47 -2.03 -44.59 -9.74
CA THR A 47 -1.06 -45.55 -9.16
C THR A 47 -0.11 -44.87 -8.18
N GLN A 48 -0.01 -45.41 -6.96
CA GLN A 48 1.09 -45.19 -6.00
C GLN A 48 2.34 -45.97 -6.46
N ALA A 49 3.53 -45.47 -6.18
CA ALA A 49 4.65 -46.29 -5.68
C ALA A 49 5.81 -45.42 -5.16
N SER A 50 6.22 -45.75 -3.95
CA SER A 50 7.44 -45.36 -3.21
C SER A 50 8.68 -46.13 -3.67
N GLU A 51 9.88 -45.56 -3.47
CA GLU A 51 11.16 -46.15 -2.98
C GLU A 51 12.35 -45.28 -3.42
N GLN A 52 13.05 -44.63 -2.48
CA GLN A 52 14.23 -45.08 -1.71
C GLN A 52 15.60 -44.82 -2.37
N ALA A 53 16.40 -44.08 -1.58
CA ALA A 53 17.82 -44.24 -1.27
C ALA A 53 18.91 -43.71 -2.23
N ALA A 54 19.81 -42.94 -1.60
CA ALA A 54 21.10 -42.46 -2.05
C ALA A 54 22.16 -43.58 -2.15
N PRO A 55 23.36 -43.24 -2.63
CA PRO A 55 24.49 -43.28 -1.70
C PRO A 55 25.45 -42.08 -1.77
N GLU A 56 26.16 -41.89 -0.65
CA GLU A 56 27.27 -40.95 -0.42
C GLU A 56 28.58 -41.42 -1.09
N THR A 57 29.59 -40.54 -1.22
CA THR A 57 30.85 -40.58 -0.42
C THR A 57 31.80 -39.40 -0.72
N THR A 58 32.18 -38.68 0.36
CA THR A 58 33.55 -38.27 0.80
C THR A 58 34.44 -37.32 0.00
N GLY A 59 35.00 -36.32 0.72
CA GLY A 59 36.41 -35.90 0.56
C GLY A 59 36.82 -34.55 1.16
N GLY A 60 37.31 -34.54 2.42
CA GLY A 60 38.34 -33.64 3.02
C GLY A 60 38.00 -32.14 3.17
N GLY A 61 38.14 -31.46 4.32
CA GLY A 61 39.00 -31.65 5.47
C GLY A 61 40.14 -30.61 5.46
N MET A 62 40.01 -29.53 6.25
CA MET A 62 41.14 -28.82 6.87
C MET A 62 40.68 -27.94 8.03
N SER A 63 41.46 -28.02 9.10
CA SER A 63 41.18 -27.57 10.46
C SER A 63 41.97 -26.31 10.81
N GLY A 64 41.44 -25.49 11.72
CA GLY A 64 42.24 -24.97 12.85
C GLY A 64 42.34 -23.45 13.05
N MET A 65 42.16 -23.09 14.33
CA MET A 65 42.72 -21.95 15.09
C MET A 65 41.97 -20.61 15.01
N ASP A 66 41.77 -19.82 16.06
CA ASP A 66 41.90 -19.90 17.52
C ASP A 66 41.20 -18.64 18.07
N MET A 67 40.64 -18.73 19.29
CA MET A 67 39.92 -17.68 20.01
C MET A 67 40.87 -16.81 20.84
N GLY A 68 40.94 -15.51 20.57
CA GLY A 68 41.61 -14.59 21.51
C GLY A 68 41.68 -13.14 21.05
N GLY A 69 40.71 -12.32 21.45
CA GLY A 69 40.73 -10.88 21.21
C GLY A 69 39.67 -10.14 21.99
N THR A 70 39.92 -9.91 23.28
CA THR A 70 39.15 -8.97 24.10
C THR A 70 39.23 -7.56 23.48
N THR A 71 38.10 -7.05 22.99
CA THR A 71 37.84 -5.61 22.97
C THR A 71 36.43 -5.40 23.53
N GLY A 72 36.31 -4.36 24.36
CA GLY A 72 35.18 -4.13 25.25
C GLY A 72 33.86 -4.02 24.51
N GLY A 73 32.78 -4.20 25.28
CA GLY A 73 31.43 -4.09 24.78
C GLY A 73 31.24 -2.84 23.93
N MET A 74 30.98 -3.04 22.64
CA MET A 74 30.13 -2.12 21.91
C MET A 74 28.72 -2.29 22.50
N GLN A 75 28.43 -1.49 23.53
CA GLN A 75 27.06 -1.02 23.74
C GLN A 75 26.54 -0.58 22.37
N GLY A 76 25.34 -1.08 22.01
CA GLY A 76 24.73 -0.90 20.71
C GLY A 76 24.96 0.51 20.16
N MET A 77 25.63 0.57 19.03
CA MET A 77 25.50 1.71 18.14
C MET A 77 24.09 1.59 17.58
N ASP A 78 23.16 2.28 18.24
CA ASP A 78 21.88 2.70 17.67
C ASP A 78 22.22 3.42 16.36
N ASP A 79 22.06 2.75 15.22
CA ASP A 79 22.03 3.45 13.96
C ASP A 79 20.78 4.29 14.02
N GLY A 80 20.91 5.62 14.00
CA GLY A 80 19.79 6.56 14.21
C GLY A 80 18.66 6.50 13.18
N SER A 81 18.47 5.38 12.47
CA SER A 81 17.31 5.03 11.68
C SER A 81 16.21 4.54 12.61
N SER A 82 15.25 5.41 12.89
CA SER A 82 14.02 5.02 13.59
C SER A 82 13.26 4.00 12.76
N SER A 83 12.65 3.00 13.39
CA SER A 83 11.82 2.04 12.66
C SER A 83 10.64 2.75 11.97
N PRO A 84 10.06 2.19 10.88
CA PRO A 84 8.86 2.76 10.27
C PRO A 84 7.70 2.96 11.27
N GLU A 85 7.56 2.04 12.23
CA GLU A 85 6.56 2.16 13.29
C GLU A 85 6.88 3.31 14.26
N GLU A 86 8.15 3.50 14.65
CA GLU A 86 8.53 4.60 15.52
C GLU A 86 8.34 5.96 14.83
N MET A 87 8.65 6.04 13.54
CA MET A 87 8.37 7.23 12.73
C MET A 87 6.86 7.50 12.63
N ALA A 88 6.07 6.48 12.31
CA ALA A 88 4.61 6.60 12.27
C ALA A 88 4.05 7.09 13.61
N ARG A 89 4.50 6.54 14.75
CA ARG A 89 4.11 7.00 16.09
C ARG A 89 4.49 8.47 16.32
N ARG A 90 5.65 8.94 15.88
CA ARG A 90 6.01 10.37 16.02
C ARG A 90 5.10 11.30 15.23
N ILE A 91 4.58 10.83 14.09
CA ILE A 91 3.68 11.61 13.23
C ILE A 91 2.28 11.66 13.85
N VAL A 92 1.71 10.51 14.22
CA VAL A 92 0.31 10.44 14.70
C VAL A 92 0.16 10.63 16.22
N ALA A 93 1.27 10.64 16.95
CA ALA A 93 1.34 10.92 18.39
C ALA A 93 2.44 11.96 18.71
N PRO A 94 2.37 13.19 18.16
CA PRO A 94 3.47 14.16 18.22
C PRO A 94 3.84 14.64 19.63
N ASN A 95 2.93 14.47 20.61
CA ASN A 95 3.16 14.81 22.02
C ASN A 95 3.33 13.56 22.91
N GLY A 96 3.56 12.39 22.31
CA GLY A 96 3.63 11.10 23.01
C GLY A 96 2.27 10.44 23.28
N GLU A 97 1.18 11.08 22.89
CA GLU A 97 -0.19 10.55 22.96
C GLU A 97 -0.81 10.58 21.56
N TYR A 98 -1.48 9.49 21.18
CA TYR A 98 -2.16 9.36 19.89
C TYR A 98 -3.26 10.42 19.72
N SER A 99 -3.42 10.90 18.49
CA SER A 99 -4.45 11.87 18.12
C SER A 99 -5.08 11.51 16.78
N ASP A 100 -6.40 11.29 16.76
CA ASP A 100 -7.15 11.11 15.51
C ASP A 100 -6.98 12.31 14.58
N ALA A 101 -6.91 13.53 15.14
CA ALA A 101 -6.65 14.73 14.36
C ALA A 101 -5.24 14.71 13.73
N ALA A 102 -4.23 14.20 14.45
CA ALA A 102 -2.88 14.09 13.89
C ALA A 102 -2.82 13.03 12.78
N PHE A 103 -3.49 11.89 12.94
CA PHE A 103 -3.63 10.87 11.90
C PHE A 103 -4.31 11.43 10.64
N VAL A 104 -5.42 12.15 10.80
CA VAL A 104 -6.14 12.76 9.67
C VAL A 104 -5.32 13.87 9.02
N ASP A 105 -4.74 14.76 9.81
CA ASP A 105 -3.91 15.87 9.33
C ASP A 105 -2.63 15.37 8.65
N SER A 106 -2.13 14.18 8.99
CA SER A 106 -0.97 13.56 8.34
C SER A 106 -1.33 12.74 7.10
N MET A 107 -2.42 11.98 7.14
CA MET A 107 -2.77 11.08 6.03
C MET A 107 -3.23 11.85 4.79
N ILE A 108 -3.82 13.04 4.93
CA ILE A 108 -4.23 13.86 3.79
C ILE A 108 -3.05 14.23 2.88
N PRO A 109 -2.01 14.95 3.36
CA PRO A 109 -0.87 15.30 2.51
C PRO A 109 -0.07 14.07 2.05
N HIS A 110 -0.04 13.00 2.85
CA HIS A 110 0.56 11.72 2.44
C HIS A 110 -0.12 11.15 1.20
N HIS A 111 -1.45 11.07 1.22
CA HIS A 111 -2.23 10.63 0.06
C HIS A 111 -2.12 11.56 -1.15
N GLU A 112 -2.00 12.88 -0.91
CA GLU A 112 -1.76 13.84 -2.00
C GLU A 112 -0.46 13.51 -2.76
N GLY A 113 0.63 13.20 -2.04
CA GLY A 113 1.90 12.78 -2.67
C GLY A 113 1.78 11.49 -3.48
N ALA A 114 1.06 10.48 -2.98
CA ALA A 114 0.80 9.26 -3.75
C ALA A 114 -0.07 9.48 -5.00
N VAL A 115 -1.05 10.39 -4.93
CA VAL A 115 -1.85 10.79 -6.10
C VAL A 115 -0.95 11.47 -7.15
N GLU A 116 -0.05 12.36 -6.74
CA GLU A 116 0.89 13.03 -7.66
C GLU A 116 1.81 12.04 -8.37
N MET A 117 2.43 11.10 -7.64
CA MET A 117 3.23 10.02 -8.24
C MET A 117 2.42 9.14 -9.20
N ALA A 118 1.17 8.82 -8.84
CA ALA A 118 0.30 8.02 -9.69
C ALA A 118 -0.12 8.76 -10.96
N GLU A 119 -0.35 10.07 -10.90
CA GLU A 119 -0.61 10.87 -12.11
C GLU A 119 0.60 10.90 -13.06
N VAL A 120 1.82 11.00 -12.51
CA VAL A 120 3.04 10.86 -13.32
C VAL A 120 3.11 9.49 -13.98
N ALA A 121 2.69 8.42 -13.30
CA ALA A 121 2.65 7.08 -13.85
C ALA A 121 1.61 6.89 -14.97
N LEU A 122 0.46 7.58 -14.93
CA LEU A 122 -0.52 7.51 -16.02
C LEU A 122 0.07 7.91 -17.37
N ASP A 123 0.96 8.91 -17.37
CA ASP A 123 1.63 9.44 -18.55
C ASP A 123 2.89 8.65 -18.97
N ASN A 124 3.57 7.99 -18.02
CA ASN A 124 4.90 7.42 -18.24
C ASN A 124 4.98 5.89 -18.17
N ALA A 125 3.95 5.21 -17.67
CA ALA A 125 3.97 3.76 -17.44
C ALA A 125 4.32 2.96 -18.70
N GLU A 126 5.26 2.03 -18.56
CA GLU A 126 5.75 1.13 -19.60
C GLU A 126 4.82 -0.09 -19.75
N HIS A 127 4.22 -0.56 -18.64
CA HIS A 127 3.26 -1.66 -18.58
C HIS A 127 1.84 -1.16 -18.26
N GLU A 128 0.82 -1.80 -18.87
CA GLU A 128 -0.59 -1.46 -18.64
C GLU A 128 -1.04 -1.78 -17.21
N GLU A 129 -0.40 -2.75 -16.57
CA GLU A 129 -0.58 -3.08 -15.17
C GLU A 129 -0.25 -1.90 -14.25
N ILE A 130 0.85 -1.19 -14.50
CA ILE A 130 1.22 0.01 -13.72
C ILE A 130 0.26 1.16 -14.00
N ARG A 131 -0.15 1.36 -15.26
CA ARG A 131 -1.17 2.37 -15.59
C ARG A 131 -2.51 2.08 -14.88
N THR A 132 -2.89 0.81 -14.80
CA THR A 132 -4.12 0.39 -14.11
C THR A 132 -4.00 0.60 -12.60
N LEU A 133 -2.88 0.22 -12.00
CA LEU A 133 -2.62 0.47 -10.59
C LEU A 133 -2.65 1.97 -10.28
N ALA A 134 -1.97 2.78 -11.09
CA ALA A 134 -1.94 4.24 -10.94
C ALA A 134 -3.34 4.85 -10.98
N GLN A 135 -4.19 4.44 -11.93
CA GLN A 135 -5.57 4.91 -11.98
C GLN A 135 -6.36 4.52 -10.72
N ASN A 136 -6.18 3.29 -10.22
CA ASN A 136 -6.83 2.84 -8.99
C ASN A 136 -6.38 3.66 -7.78
N ILE A 137 -5.08 3.94 -7.64
CA ILE A 137 -4.51 4.79 -6.57
C ILE A 137 -5.12 6.20 -6.64
N VAL A 138 -5.15 6.81 -7.82
CA VAL A 138 -5.75 8.14 -8.00
C VAL A 138 -7.21 8.15 -7.57
N ASP A 139 -8.00 7.17 -7.98
CA ASP A 139 -9.43 7.12 -7.69
C ASP A 139 -9.71 6.84 -6.20
N SER A 140 -9.02 5.86 -5.61
CA SER A 140 -9.21 5.48 -4.21
C SER A 140 -8.72 6.57 -3.26
N GLN A 141 -7.49 7.07 -3.45
CA GLN A 141 -6.91 8.03 -2.52
C GLN A 141 -7.57 9.41 -2.61
N ARG A 142 -8.08 9.83 -3.78
CA ARG A 142 -8.94 11.03 -3.86
C ARG A 142 -10.26 10.89 -3.12
N ALA A 143 -10.84 9.69 -3.09
CA ALA A 143 -12.04 9.45 -2.29
C ALA A 143 -11.71 9.46 -0.79
N GLU A 144 -10.58 8.88 -0.40
CA GLU A 144 -10.09 8.87 0.98
C GLU A 144 -9.73 10.28 1.48
N ILE A 145 -9.06 11.11 0.68
CA ILE A 145 -8.79 12.53 1.00
C ILE A 145 -10.09 13.29 1.29
N GLN A 146 -11.14 13.08 0.49
CA GLN A 146 -12.44 13.71 0.73
C GLN A 146 -13.10 13.25 2.03
N LEU A 147 -12.96 11.97 2.37
CA LEU A 147 -13.49 11.40 3.61
C LEU A 147 -12.70 11.92 4.82
N LEU A 148 -11.38 11.85 4.78
CA LEU A 148 -10.48 12.40 5.80
C LEU A 148 -10.72 13.91 5.98
N GLY A 149 -10.96 14.65 4.90
CA GLY A 149 -11.33 16.05 4.97
C GLY A 149 -12.64 16.30 5.72
N GLN A 150 -13.63 15.42 5.59
CA GLN A 150 -14.88 15.51 6.38
C GLN A 150 -14.62 15.20 7.85
N MET A 151 -13.87 14.14 8.14
CA MET A 151 -13.48 13.78 9.50
C MET A 151 -12.70 14.91 10.19
N ARG A 152 -11.80 15.58 9.45
CA ARG A 152 -11.05 16.73 9.95
C ARG A 152 -11.97 17.84 10.44
N GLU A 153 -13.02 18.16 9.69
CA GLU A 153 -14.01 19.17 10.12
C GLU A 153 -14.77 18.74 11.37
N GLU A 154 -15.12 17.46 11.48
CA GLU A 154 -15.81 16.90 12.67
C GLU A 154 -14.92 16.91 13.92
N LEU A 155 -13.61 16.72 13.74
CA LEU A 155 -12.59 16.80 14.80
C LEU A 155 -12.23 18.25 15.20
N GLY A 156 -12.88 19.26 14.62
CA GLY A 156 -12.68 20.67 14.97
C GLY A 156 -11.90 21.49 13.93
N GLY A 157 -11.73 20.96 12.72
CA GLY A 157 -10.98 21.58 11.62
C GLY A 157 -9.47 21.40 11.75
N ALA A 158 -8.71 22.04 10.85
CA ALA A 158 -7.25 21.96 10.85
C ALA A 158 -6.69 22.42 12.21
N THR A 159 -6.02 21.51 12.91
CA THR A 159 -5.29 21.89 14.11
C THR A 159 -4.03 22.63 13.67
N THR A 160 -3.73 23.78 14.27
CA THR A 160 -2.69 24.75 13.83
C THR A 160 -1.24 24.22 13.85
N THR A 161 -1.03 22.92 14.03
CA THR A 161 0.26 22.23 14.00
C THR A 161 0.23 21.11 12.93
N SER A 162 -0.34 21.40 11.76
CA SER A 162 -0.21 20.51 10.59
C SER A 162 1.22 20.64 10.07
N MET A 163 1.96 19.53 10.06
CA MET A 163 3.22 19.44 9.33
C MET A 163 2.93 19.63 7.85
N SER A 164 3.73 20.45 7.17
CA SER A 164 3.60 20.61 5.71
C SER A 164 3.90 19.31 4.98
N GLN A 165 3.39 19.17 3.75
CA GLN A 165 3.71 18.06 2.85
C GLN A 165 5.24 17.85 2.75
N GLU A 166 6.00 18.92 2.50
CA GLU A 166 7.47 18.89 2.43
C GLU A 166 8.12 18.37 3.73
N GLU A 167 7.59 18.75 4.90
CA GLU A 167 8.09 18.26 6.19
C GLU A 167 7.78 16.78 6.40
N MET A 168 6.63 16.30 5.93
CA MET A 168 6.25 14.89 6.01
C MET A 168 7.10 14.02 5.09
N GLU A 169 7.23 14.44 3.83
CA GLU A 169 8.07 13.79 2.82
C GLU A 169 9.53 13.75 3.28
N GLY A 170 10.03 14.87 3.80
CA GLY A 170 11.38 14.96 4.37
C GLY A 170 11.57 14.07 5.61
N MET A 171 10.55 13.93 6.45
CA MET A 171 10.58 12.99 7.58
C MET A 171 10.59 11.54 7.14
N MET A 172 9.80 11.19 6.11
CA MET A 172 9.72 9.82 5.59
C MET A 172 10.86 9.46 4.64
N GLY A 173 11.76 10.40 4.34
CA GLY A 173 12.83 10.21 3.36
C GLY A 173 12.33 10.10 1.92
N MET A 174 11.07 10.50 1.69
CA MET A 174 10.33 10.48 0.42
C MET A 174 10.45 11.82 -0.32
N SER A 175 11.52 12.58 -0.09
CA SER A 175 11.71 13.93 -0.63
C SER A 175 12.08 13.96 -2.12
N GLU A 176 11.57 13.02 -2.91
CA GLU A 176 11.67 13.07 -4.35
C GLU A 176 10.49 13.85 -4.90
N ASP A 177 10.79 14.98 -5.54
CA ASP A 177 9.89 15.68 -6.45
C ASP A 177 9.18 14.63 -7.34
N PRO A 178 7.84 14.48 -7.28
CA PRO A 178 7.13 13.48 -8.08
C PRO A 178 7.43 13.62 -9.57
N GLN A 179 7.75 14.83 -10.05
CA GLN A 179 8.14 15.06 -11.44
C GLN A 179 9.55 14.54 -11.76
N ALA A 180 10.45 14.39 -10.78
CA ALA A 180 11.73 13.73 -10.98
C ALA A 180 11.56 12.25 -11.36
N LEU A 181 10.52 11.59 -10.84
CA LEU A 181 10.18 10.21 -11.19
C LEU A 181 9.94 10.04 -12.70
N ALA A 182 9.41 11.07 -13.37
CA ALA A 182 9.16 11.05 -14.82
C ALA A 182 10.45 10.91 -15.65
N GLU A 183 11.61 11.24 -15.09
CA GLU A 183 12.92 11.16 -15.75
C GLU A 183 13.60 9.79 -15.58
N GLU A 184 13.15 8.97 -14.62
CA GLU A 184 13.78 7.70 -14.28
C GLU A 184 13.48 6.58 -15.28
N ARG A 185 14.46 5.73 -15.58
CA ARG A 185 14.32 4.61 -16.52
C ARG A 185 15.03 3.35 -16.03
N PRO A 186 14.39 2.15 -16.04
CA PRO A 186 13.00 1.89 -16.45
C PRO A 186 12.00 2.56 -15.51
N PHE A 187 10.98 3.21 -16.07
CA PHE A 187 10.07 4.04 -15.29
C PHE A 187 9.27 3.20 -14.28
N ASP A 188 8.73 2.06 -14.72
CA ASP A 188 7.88 1.22 -13.87
C ASP A 188 8.65 0.66 -12.67
N LYS A 189 9.94 0.38 -12.86
CA LYS A 189 10.84 -0.03 -11.79
C LYS A 189 10.96 1.07 -10.73
N ALA A 190 11.24 2.30 -11.17
CA ALA A 190 11.39 3.45 -10.28
C ALA A 190 10.07 3.76 -9.55
N PHE A 191 8.93 3.70 -10.25
CA PHE A 191 7.62 3.89 -9.65
C PHE A 191 7.33 2.86 -8.55
N MET A 192 7.59 1.57 -8.80
CA MET A 192 7.40 0.53 -7.78
C MET A 192 8.39 0.66 -6.62
N ASP A 193 9.65 1.03 -6.90
CA ASP A 193 10.69 1.23 -5.88
C ASP A 193 10.38 2.44 -4.97
N ALA A 194 9.66 3.45 -5.47
CA ALA A 194 9.20 4.62 -4.70
C ALA A 194 7.84 4.40 -4.00
N MET A 195 6.84 3.90 -4.72
CA MET A 195 5.48 3.76 -4.20
C MET A 195 5.35 2.66 -3.14
N THR A 196 6.19 1.61 -3.20
CA THR A 196 6.17 0.54 -2.19
C THR A 196 6.47 1.05 -0.77
N PRO A 197 7.62 1.69 -0.50
CA PRO A 197 7.88 2.23 0.83
C PRO A 197 6.93 3.39 1.18
N HIS A 198 6.40 4.12 0.20
CA HIS A 198 5.38 5.15 0.45
C HIS A 198 4.13 4.51 1.07
N HIS A 199 3.61 3.44 0.48
CA HIS A 199 2.49 2.68 1.03
C HIS A 199 2.80 2.05 2.40
N GLU A 200 4.01 1.53 2.60
CA GLU A 200 4.42 0.96 3.90
C GLU A 200 4.31 2.00 5.03
N SER A 201 4.63 3.26 4.76
CA SER A 201 4.51 4.33 5.76
C SER A 201 3.06 4.70 6.08
N ALA A 202 2.16 4.71 5.10
CA ALA A 202 0.72 4.88 5.34
C ALA A 202 0.13 3.72 6.14
N ILE A 203 0.51 2.47 5.82
CA ILE A 203 0.12 1.28 6.59
C ILE A 203 0.62 1.39 8.04
N ALA A 204 1.85 1.87 8.26
CA ALA A 204 2.39 2.05 9.61
C ALA A 204 1.58 3.07 10.42
N MET A 205 1.22 4.23 9.83
CA MET A 205 0.35 5.23 10.48
C MET A 205 -1.05 4.66 10.77
N ALA A 206 -1.64 3.96 9.81
CA ALA A 206 -2.96 3.34 9.96
C ALA A 206 -2.98 2.25 11.04
N ASN A 207 -1.90 1.46 11.18
CA ASN A 207 -1.79 0.46 12.24
C ASN A 207 -1.74 1.09 13.63
N VAL A 208 -1.07 2.24 13.80
CA VAL A 208 -1.11 2.98 15.08
C VAL A 208 -2.53 3.47 15.38
N ALA A 209 -3.26 3.98 14.38
CA ALA A 209 -4.66 4.37 14.55
C ALA A 209 -5.57 3.18 14.90
N LEU A 210 -5.35 2.00 14.31
CA LEU A 210 -6.05 0.76 14.66
C LEU A 210 -5.75 0.27 16.08
N GLU A 211 -4.56 0.54 16.60
CA GLU A 211 -4.18 0.19 17.97
C GLU A 211 -4.81 1.16 18.98
N GLU A 212 -4.74 2.46 18.72
CA GLU A 212 -4.94 3.50 19.74
C GLU A 212 -6.28 4.26 19.63
N SER A 213 -6.88 4.35 18.44
CA SER A 213 -8.14 5.11 18.26
C SER A 213 -9.33 4.40 18.91
N GLU A 214 -10.15 5.16 19.63
CA GLU A 214 -11.46 4.73 20.13
C GLU A 214 -12.61 5.08 19.14
N ASP A 215 -12.34 5.90 18.11
CA ASP A 215 -13.34 6.30 17.13
C ASP A 215 -13.56 5.17 16.10
N PRO A 216 -14.78 4.58 16.03
CA PRO A 216 -15.04 3.47 15.13
C PRO A 216 -14.91 3.84 13.65
N GLU A 217 -15.09 5.12 13.28
CA GLU A 217 -14.98 5.57 11.90
C GLU A 217 -13.52 5.75 11.48
N ILE A 218 -12.67 6.30 12.35
CA ILE A 218 -11.21 6.37 12.12
C ILE A 218 -10.63 4.96 11.98
N ARG A 219 -10.99 4.05 12.88
CA ARG A 219 -10.55 2.65 12.81
C ARG A 219 -10.99 1.98 11.51
N ARG A 220 -12.21 2.27 11.02
CA ARG A 220 -12.70 1.73 9.75
C ARG A 220 -11.85 2.24 8.58
N VAL A 221 -11.59 3.55 8.51
CA VAL A 221 -10.76 4.12 7.45
C VAL A 221 -9.34 3.58 7.49
N ALA A 222 -8.74 3.47 8.69
CA ALA A 222 -7.43 2.88 8.85
C ALA A 222 -7.39 1.41 8.37
N GLN A 223 -8.42 0.61 8.67
CA GLN A 223 -8.53 -0.76 8.18
C GLN A 223 -8.65 -0.84 6.66
N ASP A 224 -9.43 0.06 6.06
CA ASP A 224 -9.62 0.16 4.61
C ASP A 224 -8.29 0.50 3.91
N ILE A 225 -7.55 1.49 4.42
CA ILE A 225 -6.21 1.87 3.94
C ILE A 225 -5.25 0.68 3.99
N VAL A 226 -5.13 0.01 5.16
CA VAL A 226 -4.23 -1.15 5.31
C VAL A 226 -4.57 -2.23 4.29
N SER A 227 -5.85 -2.58 4.19
CA SER A 227 -6.29 -3.65 3.28
C SER A 227 -6.05 -3.31 1.81
N ALA A 228 -6.26 -2.07 1.40
CA ALA A 228 -5.99 -1.63 0.03
C ALA A 228 -4.50 -1.64 -0.28
N GLN A 229 -3.71 -0.95 0.53
CA GLN A 229 -2.29 -0.76 0.25
C GLN A 229 -1.47 -2.05 0.40
N GLU A 230 -1.85 -2.98 1.26
CA GLU A 230 -1.21 -4.31 1.31
C GLU A 230 -1.40 -5.11 0.00
N ARG A 231 -2.56 -4.99 -0.65
CA ARG A 231 -2.80 -5.64 -1.95
C ARG A 231 -1.94 -5.00 -3.03
N GLU A 232 -1.89 -3.67 -3.08
CA GLU A 232 -1.11 -2.91 -4.06
C GLU A 232 0.39 -3.17 -3.90
N ILE A 233 0.91 -3.21 -2.67
CA ILE A 233 2.30 -3.62 -2.39
C ILE A 233 2.55 -5.05 -2.90
N SER A 234 1.63 -5.97 -2.67
CA SER A 234 1.78 -7.36 -3.12
C SER A 234 1.85 -7.47 -4.65
N GLU A 235 1.07 -6.66 -5.37
CA GLU A 235 1.12 -6.57 -6.83
C GLU A 235 2.43 -5.96 -7.31
N MET A 236 2.83 -4.81 -6.76
CA MET A 236 4.09 -4.14 -7.11
C MET A 236 5.30 -5.04 -6.85
N ARG A 237 5.40 -5.69 -5.69
CA ARG A 237 6.52 -6.60 -5.39
C ARG A 237 6.60 -7.77 -6.37
N ARG A 238 5.45 -8.38 -6.71
CA ARG A 238 5.40 -9.47 -7.68
C ARG A 238 5.89 -9.00 -9.06
N TRP A 239 5.38 -7.88 -9.54
CA TRP A 239 5.81 -7.30 -10.81
C TRP A 239 7.28 -6.89 -10.81
N ARG A 240 7.76 -6.33 -9.71
CA ARG A 240 9.15 -5.94 -9.52
C ARG A 240 10.12 -7.13 -9.64
N GLU A 241 9.77 -8.27 -9.05
CA GLU A 241 10.53 -9.52 -9.16
C GLU A 241 10.43 -10.13 -10.57
N GLU A 242 9.24 -10.11 -11.18
CA GLU A 242 8.96 -10.71 -12.48
C GLU A 242 9.65 -9.96 -13.64
N TRP A 243 9.59 -8.62 -13.63
CA TRP A 243 10.05 -7.79 -14.73
C TRP A 243 11.50 -7.33 -14.56
N TYR A 244 12.00 -7.24 -13.33
CA TYR A 244 13.33 -6.71 -13.02
C TYR A 244 14.13 -7.60 -12.04
N PRO A 245 14.43 -8.86 -12.43
CA PRO A 245 15.03 -9.86 -11.53
C PRO A 245 16.48 -9.59 -11.11
N GLU A 246 17.21 -8.68 -11.77
CA GLU A 246 18.63 -8.41 -11.51
C GLU A 246 18.91 -7.15 -10.65
N GLY A 247 17.88 -6.60 -10.00
CA GLY A 247 18.03 -5.44 -9.10
C GLY A 247 17.80 -4.10 -9.77
#